data_AF-A0A414YBJ3-F1
#
_entry.id   AF-A0A414YBJ3-F1
#
_cell.length_a   1.000
_cell.length_b   1.000
_cell.length_c   1.000
_cell.angle_alpha   90.00
_cell.angle_beta   90.00
_cell.angle_gamma   90.00
#
_symmetry.space_group_name_H-M   'P 1'
#
loop_
_entity.id
_entity.type
_entity.pdbx_description
1 polymer ?
#
loop_
_entity_poly.entity_id
_entity_poly.type
_entity_poly.pdbx_seq_one_letter_code
_entity_poly.pdbx_strand_id
1 'polypeptide(L)'
;MRKIVLLYMLLLCCGLAKAQVLCEVTYSAYINGIWGAWSQKYTDYYYGRFSEVYHIGDNRHPSEYSWKLTLHDFVRPDSKQIKEHYKKKEEWEYSGTLEYYVSDAYPTSLSQLKAFGYLAVTPWLHDVSKGQTPCVKRRQEVTVKILPYKDYPHYYNVFYHDVDNNEFNQGFAVHFWTNPLNW
;
A
#
# COMPACT_ATOMS: atom_id res chain seq x y z
N MET A 1 31.44 -4.72 -33.31
CA MET A 1 30.62 -5.71 -32.57
C MET A 1 30.72 -5.60 -31.05
N ARG A 2 31.91 -5.66 -30.42
CA ARG A 2 32.08 -5.51 -28.95
C ARG A 2 31.40 -4.28 -28.33
N LYS A 3 31.47 -3.11 -28.99
CA LYS A 3 30.85 -1.86 -28.49
C LYS A 3 29.32 -1.86 -28.52
N ILE A 4 28.71 -2.59 -29.46
CA ILE A 4 27.24 -2.71 -29.58
C ILE A 4 26.72 -3.67 -28.50
N VAL A 5 27.43 -4.78 -28.25
CA VAL A 5 27.08 -5.73 -27.17
C VAL A 5 27.17 -5.08 -25.79
N LEU A 6 28.17 -4.23 -25.55
CA LEU A 6 28.29 -3.44 -24.31
C LEU A 6 27.14 -2.43 -24.15
N LEU A 7 26.69 -1.79 -25.23
CA LEU A 7 25.55 -0.86 -25.21
C LEU A 7 24.24 -1.60 -24.89
N TYR A 8 24.02 -2.78 -25.47
CA TYR A 8 22.87 -3.63 -25.16
C TYR A 8 22.89 -4.17 -23.72
N MET A 9 24.06 -4.57 -23.18
CA MET A 9 24.19 -4.91 -21.76
C MET A 9 23.92 -3.72 -20.83
N LEU A 10 24.40 -2.52 -21.18
CA LEU A 10 24.13 -1.32 -20.38
C LEU A 10 22.62 -0.96 -20.38
N LEU A 11 21.95 -1.10 -21.53
CA LEU A 11 20.51 -0.88 -21.67
C LEU A 11 19.69 -1.97 -20.93
N LEU A 12 20.15 -3.22 -20.90
CA LEU A 12 19.58 -4.30 -20.09
C LEU A 12 19.73 -4.04 -18.58
N CYS A 13 20.80 -3.36 -18.14
CA CYS A 13 20.97 -2.93 -16.76
C CYS A 13 20.22 -1.64 -16.41
N CYS A 14 19.91 -0.76 -17.37
CA CYS A 14 19.07 0.42 -17.15
C CYS A 14 17.57 0.11 -17.14
N GLY A 15 17.18 -1.05 -17.68
CA GLY A 15 15.83 -1.62 -17.56
C GLY A 15 15.61 -2.37 -16.25
N LEU A 16 16.24 -1.96 -15.14
CA LEU A 16 15.95 -2.48 -13.80
C LEU A 16 14.48 -2.19 -13.49
N ALA A 17 13.61 -3.14 -13.86
CA ALA A 17 12.31 -3.31 -13.25
C ALA A 17 12.54 -3.22 -11.74
N LYS A 18 11.87 -2.27 -11.08
CA LYS A 18 12.02 -2.08 -9.65
C LYS A 18 11.72 -3.44 -8.98
N ALA A 19 12.55 -3.84 -8.04
CA ALA A 19 12.34 -5.10 -7.35
C ALA A 19 11.25 -4.93 -6.30
N GLN A 20 10.47 -5.99 -6.06
CA GLN A 20 9.74 -6.14 -4.81
C GLN A 20 10.73 -6.00 -3.63
N VAL A 21 10.34 -5.25 -2.59
CA VAL A 21 11.15 -5.05 -1.39
C VAL A 21 10.47 -5.75 -0.23
N LEU A 22 11.20 -6.65 0.41
CA LEU A 22 10.79 -7.27 1.66
C LEU A 22 11.01 -6.29 2.81
N CYS A 23 9.96 -6.01 3.58
CA CYS A 23 10.03 -5.04 4.67
C CYS A 23 9.24 -5.50 5.90
N GLU A 24 9.65 -4.99 7.06
CA GLU A 24 8.94 -5.22 8.31
C GLU A 24 7.77 -4.25 8.43
N VAL A 25 6.56 -4.76 8.67
CA VAL A 25 5.34 -3.95 8.71
C VAL A 25 4.43 -4.31 9.87
N THR A 26 3.64 -3.34 10.29
CA THR A 26 2.51 -3.53 11.22
C THR A 26 1.29 -2.82 10.70
N TYR A 27 0.11 -3.37 10.97
CA TYR A 27 -1.17 -2.84 10.53
C TYR A 27 -2.07 -2.52 11.72
N SER A 28 -2.99 -1.59 11.54
CA SER A 28 -4.11 -1.38 12.46
C SER A 28 -5.35 -1.01 11.65
N ALA A 29 -6.51 -1.56 12.02
CA ALA A 29 -7.76 -1.19 11.39
C ALA A 29 -8.38 0.03 12.07
N TYR A 30 -8.99 0.90 11.27
CA TYR A 30 -9.87 1.97 11.72
C TYR A 30 -11.30 1.58 11.36
N ILE A 31 -12.11 1.28 12.37
CA ILE A 31 -13.47 0.81 12.16
C ILE A 31 -14.41 1.67 12.98
N ASN A 32 -15.43 2.23 12.32
CA ASN A 32 -16.47 3.04 12.96
C ASN A 32 -15.91 4.17 13.83
N GLY A 33 -14.84 4.81 13.36
CA GLY A 33 -14.23 5.93 14.07
C GLY A 33 -13.16 5.55 15.10
N ILE A 34 -12.87 4.26 15.28
CA ILE A 34 -12.02 3.74 16.36
C ILE A 34 -10.84 2.95 15.79
N TRP A 35 -9.63 3.28 16.25
CA TRP A 35 -8.43 2.50 15.95
C TRP A 35 -8.38 1.21 16.77
N GLY A 36 -8.08 0.11 16.09
CA GLY A 36 -7.77 -1.17 16.72
C GLY A 36 -6.35 -1.23 17.28
N ALA A 37 -6.06 -2.34 17.96
CA ALA A 37 -4.69 -2.66 18.34
C ALA A 37 -3.82 -2.87 17.10
N TRP A 38 -2.53 -2.54 17.23
CA TRP A 38 -1.55 -2.90 16.22
C TRP A 38 -1.41 -4.42 16.12
N SER A 39 -1.28 -4.89 14.89
CA SER A 39 -0.88 -6.26 14.65
C SER A 39 0.51 -6.53 15.20
N GLN A 40 0.85 -7.82 15.34
CA GLN A 40 2.25 -8.21 15.42
C GLN A 40 3.00 -7.74 14.17
N LYS A 41 4.33 -7.67 14.28
CA LYS A 41 5.19 -7.34 13.15
C LYS A 41 5.21 -8.49 12.15
N TYR A 42 4.96 -8.19 10.88
CA TYR A 42 5.06 -9.10 9.75
C TYR A 42 6.22 -8.72 8.85
N THR A 43 6.59 -9.64 7.98
CA THR A 43 7.56 -9.43 6.92
C THR A 43 6.81 -9.63 5.60
N ASP A 44 6.54 -8.53 4.90
CA ASP A 44 5.72 -8.50 3.69
C ASP A 44 6.45 -7.84 2.51
N TYR A 45 5.99 -8.13 1.29
CA TYR A 45 6.55 -7.58 0.07
C TYR A 45 5.77 -6.35 -0.39
N TYR A 46 6.52 -5.29 -0.66
CA TYR A 46 5.98 -4.03 -1.15
C TYR A 46 6.69 -3.61 -2.43
N TYR A 47 5.96 -2.86 -3.24
CA TYR A 47 6.46 -2.28 -4.48
C TYR A 47 6.00 -0.83 -4.62
N GLY A 48 6.78 -0.03 -5.34
CA GLY A 48 6.39 1.31 -5.77
C GLY A 48 7.24 2.43 -5.18
N ARG A 49 6.56 3.51 -4.78
CA ARG A 49 7.14 4.78 -4.29
C ARG A 49 6.22 5.40 -3.24
N PHE A 50 6.67 6.44 -2.55
CA PHE A 50 5.84 7.07 -1.50
C PHE A 50 4.51 7.63 -1.99
N SER A 51 4.39 7.97 -3.28
CA SER A 51 3.11 8.38 -3.90
C SER A 51 2.27 7.22 -4.44
N GLU A 52 2.80 6.00 -4.48
CA GLU A 52 2.15 4.85 -5.10
C GLU A 52 2.63 3.55 -4.45
N VAL A 53 1.85 3.02 -3.52
CA VAL A 53 2.22 1.90 -2.65
C VAL A 53 1.42 0.67 -3.05
N TYR A 54 2.12 -0.44 -3.27
CA TYR A 54 1.53 -1.73 -3.62
C TYR A 54 1.91 -2.74 -2.54
N HIS A 55 0.92 -3.41 -1.96
CA HIS A 55 1.15 -4.62 -1.18
C HIS A 55 1.02 -5.83 -2.11
N ILE A 56 2.09 -6.62 -2.21
CA ILE A 56 2.21 -7.72 -3.17
C ILE A 56 2.64 -9.00 -2.46
N GLY A 57 2.28 -10.15 -3.02
CA GLY A 57 2.83 -11.43 -2.56
C GLY A 57 4.25 -11.66 -3.07
N ASP A 58 4.95 -12.61 -2.45
CA ASP A 58 6.29 -13.01 -2.91
C ASP A 58 6.28 -13.50 -4.36
N ASN A 59 7.20 -12.96 -5.16
CA ASN A 59 7.45 -13.34 -6.53
C ASN A 59 6.19 -13.21 -7.41
N ARG A 60 5.37 -12.20 -7.10
CA ARG A 60 4.17 -11.85 -7.85
C ARG A 60 4.42 -10.71 -8.81
N HIS A 61 3.68 -10.72 -9.92
CA HIS A 61 3.73 -9.60 -10.83
C HIS A 61 3.09 -8.37 -10.16
N PRO A 62 3.61 -7.14 -10.31
CA PRO A 62 3.04 -5.95 -9.66
C PRO A 62 1.58 -5.63 -10.02
N SER A 63 1.01 -6.23 -11.07
CA SER A 63 -0.43 -6.12 -11.38
C SER A 63 -1.31 -7.01 -10.50
N GLU A 64 -0.71 -7.99 -9.84
CA GLU A 64 -1.32 -8.91 -8.88
C GLU A 64 -1.05 -8.39 -7.46
N TYR A 65 -1.45 -7.15 -7.15
CA TYR A 65 -1.39 -6.61 -5.78
C TYR A 65 -2.61 -7.04 -4.95
N SER A 66 -2.49 -7.07 -3.61
CA SER A 66 -3.65 -7.23 -2.73
C SER A 66 -4.39 -5.90 -2.58
N TRP A 67 -3.64 -4.81 -2.41
CA TRP A 67 -4.14 -3.45 -2.49
C TRP A 67 -3.07 -2.54 -3.09
N LYS A 68 -3.54 -1.46 -3.71
CA LYS A 68 -2.73 -0.38 -4.27
C LYS A 68 -3.28 0.95 -3.79
N LEU A 69 -2.42 1.77 -3.19
CA LEU A 69 -2.71 3.14 -2.79
C LEU A 69 -1.98 4.10 -3.74
N THR A 70 -2.70 5.09 -4.27
CA THR A 70 -2.13 6.16 -5.11
C THR A 70 -2.49 7.51 -4.50
N LEU A 71 -1.49 8.35 -4.22
CA LEU A 71 -1.69 9.71 -3.72
C LEU A 71 -1.86 10.67 -4.89
N HIS A 72 -2.89 11.50 -4.83
CA HIS A 72 -3.15 12.54 -5.82
C HIS A 72 -2.35 13.80 -5.49
N ASP A 73 -1.85 14.47 -6.53
CA ASP A 73 -1.08 15.72 -6.44
C ASP A 73 0.09 15.67 -5.45
N PHE A 74 0.70 14.49 -5.28
CA PHE A 74 1.83 14.31 -4.38
C PHE A 74 3.03 15.12 -4.87
N VAL A 75 3.46 16.07 -4.04
CA VAL A 75 4.71 16.80 -4.21
C VAL A 75 5.68 16.31 -3.14
N ARG A 76 6.82 15.78 -3.56
CA ARG A 76 7.89 15.38 -2.65
C ARG A 76 8.30 16.58 -1.79
N PRO A 77 8.15 16.52 -0.46
CA PRO A 77 8.60 17.61 0.41
C PRO A 77 10.12 17.74 0.39
N ASP A 78 10.62 18.97 0.45
CA ASP A 78 12.04 19.23 0.64
C ASP A 78 12.47 18.98 2.10
N SER A 79 13.78 18.98 2.34
CA SER A 79 14.34 18.69 3.67
C SER A 79 13.95 19.72 4.74
N LYS A 80 13.67 20.97 4.35
CA LYS A 80 13.22 22.02 5.26
C LYS A 80 11.77 21.76 5.68
N GLN A 81 10.89 21.46 4.72
CA GLN A 81 9.49 21.13 4.98
C GLN A 81 9.36 19.88 5.87
N ILE A 82 10.13 18.82 5.58
CA ILE A 82 10.19 17.60 6.42
C ILE A 82 10.57 17.96 7.86
N LYS A 83 11.62 18.75 8.04
CA LYS A 83 12.10 19.16 9.37
C LYS A 83 11.08 20.00 10.13
N GLU A 84 10.37 20.88 9.46
CA GLU A 84 9.34 21.73 10.05
C GLU A 84 8.13 20.90 10.52
N HIS A 85 7.57 20.05 9.66
CA HIS A 85 6.48 19.15 10.02
C HIS A 85 6.87 18.21 11.16
N TYR A 86 8.09 17.66 11.12
CA TYR A 86 8.57 16.76 12.17
C TYR A 86 8.67 17.43 13.55
N LYS A 87 9.09 18.70 13.58
CA LYS A 87 9.16 19.49 14.83
C LYS A 87 7.78 19.82 15.37
N LYS A 88 6.86 20.22 14.49
CA LYS A 88 5.51 20.63 14.85
C LYS A 88 4.54 19.47 15.08
N LYS A 89 4.96 18.25 14.73
CA LYS A 89 4.11 17.05 14.72
C LYS A 89 2.91 17.17 13.78
N GLU A 90 3.10 17.88 12.67
CA GLU A 90 2.08 18.08 11.64
C GLU A 90 2.03 16.89 10.69
N GLU A 91 0.85 16.31 10.55
CA GLU A 91 0.56 15.29 9.55
C GLU A 91 0.53 15.89 8.15
N TRP A 92 0.90 15.10 7.16
CA TRP A 92 0.67 15.43 5.75
C TRP A 92 -0.67 14.83 5.33
N GLU A 93 -1.54 15.61 4.72
CA GLU A 93 -2.83 15.14 4.24
C GLU A 93 -2.88 15.17 2.71
N TYR A 94 -3.28 14.06 2.11
CA TYR A 94 -3.42 13.89 0.67
C TYR A 94 -4.78 13.24 0.37
N SER A 95 -5.36 13.60 -0.78
CA SER A 95 -6.39 12.75 -1.39
C SER A 95 -5.72 11.61 -2.16
N GLY A 96 -6.45 10.53 -2.42
CA GLY A 96 -5.91 9.42 -3.19
C GLY A 96 -6.95 8.42 -3.66
N THR A 97 -6.49 7.45 -4.43
CA THR A 97 -7.27 6.27 -4.84
C THR A 97 -6.75 5.05 -4.10
N LEU A 98 -7.65 4.24 -3.53
CA LEU A 98 -7.36 2.89 -3.06
C LEU A 98 -8.02 1.86 -3.97
N GLU A 99 -7.22 0.95 -4.52
CA GLU A 99 -7.69 -0.25 -5.22
C GLU A 99 -7.42 -1.47 -4.35
N TYR A 100 -8.38 -2.38 -4.26
CA TYR A 100 -8.29 -3.62 -3.49
C TYR A 100 -9.21 -4.69 -4.08
N TYR A 101 -9.25 -5.87 -3.47
CA TYR A 101 -10.11 -6.97 -3.91
C TYR A 101 -11.03 -7.42 -2.78
N VAL A 102 -12.20 -7.93 -3.14
CA VAL A 102 -13.14 -8.63 -2.24
C VAL A 102 -13.43 -10.02 -2.80
N SER A 103 -13.92 -10.93 -1.96
CA SER A 103 -14.33 -12.28 -2.36
C SER A 103 -15.58 -12.71 -1.58
N ASP A 104 -16.20 -13.83 -1.91
CA ASP A 104 -17.37 -14.31 -1.18
C ASP A 104 -17.13 -14.52 0.32
N ALA A 105 -15.92 -14.92 0.70
CA ALA A 105 -15.54 -15.09 2.11
C ALA A 105 -15.37 -13.75 2.83
N TYR A 106 -14.98 -12.71 2.10
CA TYR A 106 -14.76 -11.36 2.61
C TYR A 106 -15.36 -10.33 1.63
N PRO A 107 -16.70 -10.21 1.61
CA PRO A 107 -17.42 -9.51 0.54
C PRO A 107 -17.28 -7.98 0.61
N THR A 108 -16.77 -7.45 1.72
CA THR A 108 -16.61 -6.02 1.96
C THR A 108 -15.22 -5.70 2.52
N SER A 109 -14.77 -4.45 2.38
CA SER A 109 -13.53 -4.02 3.04
C SER A 109 -13.60 -4.18 4.56
N LEU A 110 -14.74 -3.84 5.18
CA LEU A 110 -15.00 -4.01 6.61
C LEU A 110 -14.80 -5.46 7.08
N SER A 111 -15.26 -6.43 6.29
CA SER A 111 -15.11 -7.85 6.63
C SER A 111 -13.64 -8.27 6.68
N GLN A 112 -12.80 -7.71 5.80
CA GLN A 112 -11.35 -7.92 5.81
C GLN A 112 -10.69 -7.22 6.99
N LEU A 113 -11.03 -5.95 7.25
CA LEU A 113 -10.49 -5.20 8.37
C LEU A 113 -10.77 -5.90 9.71
N LYS A 114 -11.98 -6.43 9.91
CA LYS A 114 -12.33 -7.21 11.11
C LYS A 114 -11.55 -8.52 11.23
N ALA A 115 -11.25 -9.18 10.10
CA ALA A 115 -10.59 -10.49 10.09
C ALA A 115 -9.06 -10.38 10.20
N PHE A 116 -8.46 -9.39 9.55
CA PHE A 116 -7.02 -9.30 9.32
C PHE A 116 -6.37 -8.02 9.86
N GLY A 117 -7.16 -6.97 10.12
CA GLY A 117 -6.64 -5.64 10.46
C GLY A 117 -6.21 -4.80 9.26
N TYR A 118 -6.25 -5.35 8.04
CA TYR A 118 -5.90 -4.71 6.78
C TYR A 118 -6.59 -5.42 5.59
N LEU A 119 -6.36 -4.94 4.37
CA LEU A 119 -6.94 -5.51 3.13
C LEU A 119 -6.08 -6.66 2.61
N ALA A 120 -6.48 -7.89 2.93
CA ALA A 120 -5.68 -9.09 2.72
C ALA A 120 -6.16 -10.00 1.57
N VAL A 121 -7.30 -9.71 0.94
CA VAL A 121 -7.77 -10.50 -0.21
C VAL A 121 -6.86 -10.26 -1.42
N THR A 122 -6.48 -11.34 -2.08
CA THR A 122 -5.46 -11.33 -3.14
C THR A 122 -5.97 -12.06 -4.38
N PRO A 123 -5.71 -11.57 -5.60
CA PRO A 123 -6.17 -12.25 -6.81
C PRO A 123 -5.50 -13.61 -7.05
N TRP A 124 -4.29 -13.84 -6.53
CA TRP A 124 -3.52 -15.07 -6.76
C TRP A 124 -3.89 -16.25 -5.85
N LEU A 125 -4.68 -16.02 -4.79
CA LEU A 125 -5.21 -17.06 -3.90
C LEU A 125 -6.66 -17.43 -4.21
N HIS A 126 -7.25 -16.85 -5.27
CA HIS A 126 -8.66 -17.01 -5.64
C HIS A 126 -8.76 -17.48 -7.10
N ASP A 127 -8.14 -18.63 -7.37
CA ASP A 127 -8.07 -19.25 -8.68
C ASP A 127 -9.34 -20.08 -8.94
N VAL A 128 -10.17 -19.60 -9.87
CA VAL A 128 -11.43 -20.26 -10.25
C VAL A 128 -11.18 -21.67 -10.80
N SER A 129 -10.02 -21.93 -11.39
CA SER A 129 -9.65 -23.27 -11.88
C SER A 129 -9.43 -24.28 -10.74
N LYS A 130 -9.27 -23.80 -9.50
CA LYS A 130 -9.12 -24.60 -8.28
C LYS A 130 -10.41 -24.65 -7.45
N GLY A 131 -11.54 -24.25 -8.02
CA GLY A 131 -12.85 -24.26 -7.34
C GLY A 131 -13.04 -23.14 -6.31
N GLN A 132 -12.19 -22.11 -6.33
CA GLN A 132 -12.31 -20.94 -5.47
C GLN A 132 -13.16 -19.86 -6.14
N THR A 133 -13.91 -19.09 -5.36
CA THR A 133 -14.71 -18.00 -5.93
C THR A 133 -13.81 -16.84 -6.37
N PRO A 134 -14.03 -16.27 -7.57
CA PRO A 134 -13.21 -15.18 -8.09
C PRO A 134 -13.25 -13.98 -7.15
N CYS A 135 -12.12 -13.30 -7.01
CA CYS A 135 -12.10 -12.00 -6.36
C CYS A 135 -12.60 -10.91 -7.31
N VAL A 136 -13.25 -9.88 -6.78
CA VAL A 136 -13.67 -8.72 -7.54
C VAL A 136 -12.88 -7.51 -7.10
N LYS A 137 -12.28 -6.80 -8.06
CA LYS A 137 -11.57 -5.54 -7.78
C LYS A 137 -12.55 -4.45 -7.38
N ARG A 138 -12.13 -3.63 -6.42
CA ARG A 138 -12.80 -2.41 -5.94
C ARG A 138 -11.84 -1.24 -6.06
N ARG A 139 -12.42 -0.06 -6.25
CA ARG A 139 -11.71 1.21 -6.33
C ARG A 139 -12.54 2.25 -5.61
N GLN A 140 -11.91 3.05 -4.76
CA GLN A 140 -12.57 4.15 -4.05
C GLN A 140 -11.61 5.30 -3.78
N GLU A 141 -12.18 6.49 -3.61
CA GLU A 141 -11.46 7.68 -3.18
C GLU A 141 -11.20 7.63 -1.67
N VAL A 142 -10.02 8.09 -1.25
CA VAL A 142 -9.56 8.01 0.13
C VAL A 142 -8.88 9.31 0.56
N THR A 143 -8.88 9.56 1.87
CA THR A 143 -8.00 10.53 2.51
C THR A 143 -6.83 9.78 3.13
N VAL A 144 -5.62 10.21 2.82
CA VAL A 144 -4.39 9.64 3.38
C VAL A 144 -3.72 10.65 4.27
N LYS A 145 -3.43 10.25 5.51
CA LYS A 145 -2.60 11.02 6.42
C LYS A 145 -1.28 10.32 6.64
N ILE A 146 -0.18 10.98 6.28
CA ILE A 146 1.17 10.49 6.55
C ILE A 146 1.67 11.19 7.81
N LEU A 147 2.05 10.40 8.82
CA LEU A 147 2.58 10.98 10.05
C LEU A 147 3.93 11.67 9.79
N PRO A 148 4.27 12.70 10.58
CA PRO A 148 5.56 13.39 10.49
C PRO A 148 6.74 12.43 10.61
N TYR A 149 7.71 12.54 9.69
CA TYR A 149 8.89 11.68 9.61
C TYR A 149 10.19 12.48 9.50
N LYS A 150 11.34 11.82 9.75
CA LYS A 150 12.67 12.41 9.55
C LYS A 150 13.28 12.04 8.21
N ASP A 151 13.30 10.74 7.91
CA ASP A 151 14.07 10.20 6.79
C ASP A 151 13.17 9.82 5.62
N TYR A 152 12.09 9.08 5.89
CA TYR A 152 11.12 8.67 4.90
C TYR A 152 9.70 8.50 5.50
N PRO A 153 8.65 8.65 4.67
CA PRO A 153 7.29 8.26 5.04
C PRO A 153 7.20 6.79 5.45
N HIS A 154 7.02 6.54 6.74
CA HIS A 154 6.91 5.18 7.28
C HIS A 154 5.51 4.85 7.77
N TYR A 155 4.60 5.82 7.86
CA TYR A 155 3.31 5.61 8.50
C TYR A 155 2.20 6.28 7.71
N TYR A 156 1.28 5.46 7.19
CA TYR A 156 0.17 5.87 6.34
C TYR A 156 -1.14 5.49 7.01
N ASN A 157 -1.95 6.47 7.35
CA ASN A 157 -3.35 6.28 7.71
C ASN A 157 -4.21 6.49 6.47
N VAL A 158 -4.95 5.47 6.07
CA VAL A 158 -5.84 5.50 4.91
C VAL A 158 -7.28 5.47 5.42
N PHE A 159 -8.05 6.51 5.13
CA PHE A 159 -9.44 6.67 5.55
C PHE A 159 -10.36 6.69 4.35
N TYR A 160 -11.50 6.02 4.45
CA TYR A 160 -12.45 5.92 3.35
C TYR A 160 -13.87 5.60 3.81
N HIS A 161 -14.78 5.81 2.86
CA HIS A 161 -16.14 5.28 2.91
C HIS A 161 -16.15 3.90 2.28
N ASP A 162 -16.61 2.88 3.02
CA ASP A 162 -16.75 1.53 2.48
C ASP A 162 -17.87 1.52 1.44
N VAL A 163 -17.49 1.45 0.17
CA VAL A 163 -18.42 1.42 -0.96
C VAL A 163 -19.26 0.14 -1.03
N ASP A 164 -18.81 -0.95 -0.40
CA ASP A 164 -19.49 -2.24 -0.43
C ASP A 164 -20.57 -2.34 0.65
N ASN A 165 -20.35 -1.72 1.82
CA ASN A 165 -21.29 -1.76 2.95
C ASN A 165 -21.96 -0.41 3.25
N ASN A 166 -21.64 0.63 2.48
CA ASN A 166 -22.10 2.01 2.69
C ASN A 166 -21.81 2.55 4.11
N GLU A 167 -20.69 2.11 4.71
CA GLU A 167 -20.27 2.52 6.06
C GLU A 167 -19.16 3.57 5.99
N PHE A 168 -19.34 4.65 6.74
CA PHE A 168 -18.34 5.70 6.90
C PHE A 168 -17.29 5.30 7.94
N ASN A 169 -16.20 6.08 7.99
CA ASN A 169 -15.15 5.96 9.02
C ASN A 169 -14.47 4.60 9.06
N GLN A 170 -14.21 4.03 7.88
CA GLN A 170 -13.39 2.86 7.71
C GLN A 170 -11.98 3.26 7.28
N GLY A 171 -11.02 2.39 7.52
CA GLY A 171 -9.64 2.67 7.18
C GLY A 171 -8.68 1.64 7.73
N PHE A 172 -7.41 1.84 7.41
CA PHE A 172 -6.33 1.09 8.00
C PHE A 172 -5.07 1.95 8.05
N ALA A 173 -4.20 1.62 8.98
CA ALA A 173 -2.86 2.16 9.08
C ALA A 173 -1.86 1.12 8.61
N VAL A 174 -0.85 1.56 7.87
CA VAL A 174 0.34 0.78 7.57
C VAL A 174 1.55 1.49 8.15
N HIS A 175 2.32 0.77 8.96
CA HIS A 175 3.58 1.25 9.50
C HIS A 175 4.74 0.38 9.00
N PHE A 176 5.62 0.98 8.20
CA PHE A 176 6.84 0.43 7.67
C PHE A 176 7.99 0.65 8.66
N TRP A 177 8.53 -0.42 9.22
CA TRP A 177 9.70 -0.36 10.11
C TRP A 177 11.01 -0.24 9.34
N THR A 178 11.03 -0.65 8.08
CA THR A 178 12.13 -0.47 7.13
C THR A 178 11.61 0.18 5.85
N ASN A 179 12.41 1.04 5.20
CA ASN A 179 11.96 1.77 4.02
C ASN A 179 11.76 0.81 2.84
N PRO A 180 10.53 0.54 2.39
CA PRO A 180 10.29 -0.33 1.24
C PRO A 180 10.28 0.45 -0.07
N LEU A 181 10.24 1.79 0.00
CA LEU A 181 9.74 2.63 -1.07
C LEU A 181 10.77 3.68 -1.48
N ASN A 182 10.66 4.06 -2.74
CA ASN A 182 11.51 5.09 -3.32
C ASN A 182 10.78 6.44 -3.36
N TRP A 183 11.56 7.51 -3.48
CA TRP A 183 11.03 8.82 -3.87
C TRP A 183 10.56 8.84 -5.32
#